data_AF-A0A120K8C4-F1
#
_entry.id   AF-A0A120K8C4-F1
#
_cell.length_a   1.000
_cell.length_b   1.000
_cell.length_c   1.000
_cell.angle_alpha   90.00
_cell.angle_beta   90.00
_cell.angle_gamma   90.00
#
_symmetry.space_group_name_H-M   'P 1'
#
loop_
_entity.id
_entity.type
_entity.pdbx_description
1 polymer ?
#
loop_
_entity_poly.entity_id
_entity_poly.type
_entity_poly.pdbx_seq_one_letter_code
_entity_poly.pdbx_strand_id
1 'polypeptide(L)'
;PALKSNWLIAHVIACFIGYAAFAIAFGISFMYLFKQRDPEGKISLLAHFPSPNILDELNHQLIMFGFLFPTTGVITGAVWANSAWGRYWGWDPKETWS
;
A
#
# COMPACT_ATOMS: atom_id res chain seq x y z
N PRO A 1 22.12 -7.37 -18.64
CA PRO A 1 21.02 -6.39 -18.79
C PRO A 1 20.20 -6.27 -17.49
N ALA A 2 20.36 -5.19 -16.72
CA ALA A 2 19.80 -5.01 -15.37
C ALA A 2 18.25 -5.08 -15.29
N LEU A 3 17.56 -4.92 -16.43
CA LEU A 3 16.10 -5.00 -16.59
C LEU A 3 15.57 -6.42 -16.82
N LYS A 4 16.43 -7.45 -16.94
CA LYS A 4 16.04 -8.85 -17.13
C LYS A 4 16.34 -9.68 -15.88
N SER A 5 15.76 -9.30 -14.75
CA SER A 5 15.93 -10.03 -13.48
C SER A 5 14.58 -10.32 -12.85
N ASN A 6 14.34 -11.58 -12.49
CA ASN A 6 13.13 -12.00 -11.78
C ASN A 6 12.96 -11.27 -10.43
N TRP A 7 14.07 -10.81 -9.85
CA TRP A 7 14.06 -10.04 -8.60
C TRP A 7 13.43 -8.64 -8.77
N LEU A 8 13.60 -8.02 -9.93
CA LEU A 8 12.95 -6.73 -10.22
C LEU A 8 11.44 -6.89 -10.28
N ILE A 9 10.97 -7.98 -10.92
CA ILE A 9 9.53 -8.26 -11.04
C ILE A 9 8.93 -8.52 -9.65
N ALA A 10 9.60 -9.33 -8.82
CA ALA A 10 9.15 -9.60 -7.45
C ALA A 10 9.07 -8.31 -6.61
N HIS A 11 10.08 -7.45 -6.70
CA HIS A 11 10.10 -6.15 -6.03
C HIS A 11 8.92 -5.26 -6.46
N VAL A 12 8.73 -5.07 -7.77
CA VAL A 12 7.69 -4.18 -8.31
C VAL A 12 6.29 -4.68 -7.94
N ILE A 13 6.04 -5.99 -8.02
CA ILE A 13 4.73 -6.57 -7.65
C ILE A 13 4.47 -6.40 -6.15
N ALA A 14 5.47 -6.64 -5.29
CA ALA A 14 5.33 -6.45 -3.85
C ALA A 14 5.00 -4.99 -3.51
N CYS A 15 5.76 -4.03 -4.05
CA CYS A 15 5.50 -2.61 -3.85
C CYS A 15 4.11 -2.19 -4.38
N PHE A 16 3.71 -2.67 -5.56
CA PHE A 16 2.41 -2.35 -6.14
C PHE A 16 1.24 -2.84 -5.28
N ILE A 17 1.31 -4.06 -4.75
CA ILE A 17 0.27 -4.60 -3.86
C ILE A 17 0.17 -3.79 -2.56
N GLY A 18 1.32 -3.42 -1.96
CA GLY A 18 1.35 -2.58 -0.77
C GLY A 18 0.70 -1.22 -1.00
N TYR A 19 1.08 -0.53 -2.07
CA TYR A 19 0.50 0.77 -2.42
C TYR A 19 -0.98 0.70 -2.79
N ALA A 20 -1.41 -0.36 -3.49
CA ALA A 20 -2.82 -0.58 -3.79
C ALA A 20 -3.65 -0.75 -2.50
N ALA A 21 -3.15 -1.52 -1.53
CA ALA A 21 -3.81 -1.70 -0.24
C ALA A 21 -3.96 -0.36 0.51
N PHE A 22 -2.91 0.48 0.54
CA PHE A 22 -2.98 1.80 1.16
C PHE A 22 -3.90 2.77 0.42
N ALA A 23 -3.96 2.73 -0.91
CA ALA A 23 -4.88 3.55 -1.69
C ALA A 23 -6.35 3.19 -1.40
N ILE A 24 -6.66 1.90 -1.23
CA ILE A 24 -8.00 1.45 -0.84
C ILE A 24 -8.32 1.89 0.60
N ALA A 25 -7.38 1.71 1.54
CA ALA A 25 -7.53 2.17 2.92
C ALA A 25 -7.83 3.69 3.01
N PHE A 26 -7.15 4.49 2.19
CA PHE A 26 -7.43 5.92 2.07
C PHE A 26 -8.86 6.21 1.58
N GLY A 27 -9.33 5.46 0.57
CA GLY A 27 -10.72 5.53 0.11
C GLY A 27 -11.74 5.18 1.20
N ILE A 28 -11.50 4.11 1.96
CA ILE A 28 -12.36 3.69 3.08
C ILE A 28 -12.36 4.73 4.20
N SER A 29 -11.21 5.32 4.49
CA SER A 29 -11.10 6.41 5.47
C SER A 29 -11.97 7.62 5.08
N PHE A 30 -12.02 7.98 3.80
CA PHE A 30 -12.97 9.00 3.33
C PHE A 30 -14.42 8.58 3.50
N MET A 31 -14.76 7.34 3.16
CA MET A 31 -16.13 6.82 3.36
C MET A 31 -16.55 6.88 4.83
N TYR A 32 -15.64 6.53 5.75
CA TYR A 32 -15.85 6.65 7.19
C TYR A 32 -16.14 8.10 7.61
N LEU A 33 -15.33 9.06 7.14
CA LEU A 33 -15.54 10.49 7.44
C LEU A 33 -16.87 11.02 6.90
N PHE A 34 -17.28 10.61 5.69
CA PHE A 34 -18.57 11.03 5.14
C PHE A 34 -19.74 10.42 5.93
N LYS A 35 -19.64 9.16 6.35
CA LYS A 35 -20.66 8.50 7.19
C LYS A 35 -20.77 9.15 8.57
N GLN A 36 -19.66 9.60 9.14
CA GLN A 36 -19.65 10.31 10.43
C GLN A 36 -20.37 11.67 10.36
N ARG A 37 -20.39 12.33 9.19
CA ARG A 37 -21.10 13.61 9.00
C ARG A 37 -22.61 13.47 8.83
N ASP A 38 -23.10 12.31 8.39
CA ASP A 38 -24.54 12.02 8.23
C ASP A 38 -24.93 10.71 8.95
N PRO A 39 -24.94 10.71 10.30
CA PRO A 39 -25.28 9.53 11.08
C PRO A 39 -26.76 9.11 10.92
N GLU A 40 -27.63 10.04 10.53
CA GLU A 40 -29.07 9.80 10.33
C GLU A 40 -29.39 9.28 8.91
N GLY A 41 -28.42 9.26 8.00
CA GLY A 41 -28.60 8.74 6.64
C GLY A 41 -29.57 9.56 5.79
N LYS A 42 -29.60 10.88 5.99
CA LYS A 42 -30.45 11.80 5.20
C LYS A 42 -30.07 11.80 3.72
N ILE A 43 -28.83 11.46 3.40
CA ILE A 43 -28.33 11.31 2.03
C ILE A 43 -28.48 9.83 1.61
N SER A 44 -29.42 9.57 0.70
CA SER A 44 -29.77 8.23 0.19
C SER A 44 -28.56 7.38 -0.26
N LEU A 45 -27.53 8.00 -0.84
CA LEU A 45 -26.30 7.29 -1.24
C LEU A 45 -25.43 6.85 -0.05
N LEU A 46 -25.37 7.64 1.04
CA LEU A 46 -24.61 7.29 2.24
C LEU A 46 -25.29 6.20 3.07
N ALA A 47 -26.60 6.00 2.90
CA ALA A 47 -27.36 4.94 3.55
C ALA A 47 -26.95 3.53 3.10
N HIS A 48 -26.46 3.38 1.86
CA HIS A 48 -26.01 2.08 1.32
C HIS A 48 -24.62 1.67 1.81
N PHE A 49 -23.85 2.60 2.40
CA PHE A 49 -22.53 2.26 2.94
C PHE A 49 -22.62 1.44 4.24
N PRO A 50 -21.64 0.54 4.48
CA PRO A 50 -21.54 -0.24 5.70
C PRO A 50 -21.53 0.63 6.97
N SER A 51 -21.74 0.00 8.12
CA SER A 51 -21.66 0.70 9.40
C SER A 51 -20.23 1.25 9.63
N PRO A 52 -20.08 2.37 10.37
CA PRO A 52 -18.78 2.96 10.65
C PRO A 52 -17.78 1.98 11.28
N ASN A 53 -18.26 1.08 12.14
CA ASN A 53 -17.42 0.07 12.79
C ASN A 53 -16.83 -0.92 11.78
N ILE A 54 -17.60 -1.31 10.76
CA ILE A 54 -17.10 -2.20 9.70
C ILE A 54 -16.06 -1.47 8.84
N LEU A 55 -16.31 -0.19 8.53
CA LEU A 55 -15.35 0.62 7.77
C LEU A 55 -14.02 0.79 8.52
N ASP A 56 -14.08 0.98 9.84
CA ASP A 56 -12.89 1.11 10.69
C ASP A 56 -12.08 -0.19 10.77
N GLU A 57 -12.74 -1.33 11.00
CA GLU A 57 -12.10 -2.65 11.00
C GLU A 57 -11.46 -2.97 9.64
N LEU A 58 -12.18 -2.73 8.53
CA LEU A 58 -11.63 -2.92 7.18
C LEU A 58 -10.42 -2.03 6.91
N ASN A 59 -10.48 -0.77 7.34
CA ASN A 59 -9.38 0.17 7.18
C ASN A 59 -8.15 -0.31 7.96
N HIS A 60 -8.34 -0.73 9.22
CA HIS A 60 -7.27 -1.25 10.05
C HIS A 60 -6.62 -2.50 9.44
N GLN A 61 -7.42 -3.45 8.96
CA GLN A 61 -6.95 -4.67 8.31
C GLN A 61 -6.18 -4.36 7.02
N LEU A 62 -6.65 -3.44 6.18
CA LEU A 62 -5.97 -3.05 4.95
C LEU A 62 -4.65 -2.33 5.21
N ILE A 63 -4.57 -1.51 6.26
CA ILE A 63 -3.32 -0.85 6.65
C ILE A 63 -2.31 -1.90 7.14
N MET A 64 -2.72 -2.80 8.05
CA MET A 64 -1.85 -3.87 8.53
C MET A 64 -1.34 -4.76 7.39
N PHE A 65 -2.24 -5.17 6.50
CA PHE A 65 -1.89 -5.95 5.32
C PHE A 65 -0.98 -5.15 4.37
N GLY A 66 -1.31 -3.88 4.14
CA GLY A 66 -0.55 -2.97 3.30
C GLY A 66 0.87 -2.72 3.79
N PHE A 67 1.15 -2.81 5.09
CA PHE A 67 2.51 -2.68 5.63
C PHE A 67 3.41 -3.91 5.41
N LEU A 68 2.82 -5.09 5.21
CA LEU A 68 3.57 -6.33 5.03
C LEU A 68 4.35 -6.33 3.68
N PHE A 69 3.71 -5.86 2.62
CA PHE A 69 4.24 -5.95 1.24
C PHE A 69 5.36 -4.95 0.89
N PRO A 70 5.34 -3.69 1.36
CA PRO A 70 6.48 -2.77 1.23
C PRO A 70 7.71 -3.31 1.94
N THR A 71 7.55 -3.99 3.09
CA THR A 71 8.66 -4.60 3.82
C THR A 71 9.37 -5.67 2.98
N THR A 72 8.60 -6.56 2.34
CA THR A 72 9.17 -7.55 1.41
C THR A 72 9.69 -6.90 0.12
N GLY A 73 9.08 -5.80 -0.31
CA GLY A 73 9.57 -4.91 -1.37
C GLY A 73 10.98 -4.41 -1.10
N VAL A 74 11.25 -3.86 0.09
CA VAL A 74 12.60 -3.38 0.47
C VAL A 74 13.63 -4.51 0.41
N ILE A 75 13.30 -5.69 0.96
CA ILE A 75 14.20 -6.86 0.96
C ILE A 75 14.52 -7.30 -0.47
N THR A 76 13.50 -7.48 -1.31
CA THR A 76 13.67 -7.90 -2.71
C THR A 76 14.37 -6.83 -3.55
N GLY A 77 14.16 -5.55 -3.25
CA GLY A 77 14.85 -4.42 -3.87
C GLY A 77 16.35 -4.41 -3.57
N ALA A 78 16.75 -4.68 -2.33
CA ALA A 78 18.16 -4.80 -1.95
C ALA A 78 18.85 -5.97 -2.68
N VAL A 79 18.17 -7.11 -2.84
CA VAL A 79 18.68 -8.25 -3.61
C VAL A 79 18.86 -7.90 -5.08
N TRP A 80 17.89 -7.19 -5.67
CA TRP A 80 18.02 -6.69 -7.04
C TRP A 80 19.19 -5.69 -7.18
N ALA A 81 19.37 -4.78 -6.23
CA ALA A 81 20.48 -3.81 -6.23
C ALA A 81 21.84 -4.52 -6.27
N ASN A 82 22.00 -5.60 -5.51
CA ASN A 82 23.22 -6.41 -5.56
C ASN A 82 23.42 -7.06 -6.94
N SER A 83 22.35 -7.60 -7.53
CA SER A 83 22.40 -8.21 -8.87
C SER A 83 22.69 -7.19 -9.99
N ALA A 84 22.23 -5.94 -9.86
CA ALA A 84 22.36 -4.91 -10.87
C ALA A 84 23.66 -4.08 -10.74
N TRP A 85 24.09 -3.79 -9.52
CA TRP A 85 25.18 -2.86 -9.23
C TRP A 85 26.30 -3.45 -8.36
N GLY A 86 26.22 -4.74 -7.98
CA GLY A 86 27.24 -5.43 -7.17
C GLY A 86 27.23 -5.06 -5.69
N ARG A 87 26.27 -4.26 -5.22
CA ARG A 87 26.13 -3.81 -3.83
C ARG A 87 24.65 -3.79 -3.42
N TYR A 88 24.35 -4.14 -2.17
CA TYR A 88 22.97 -4.17 -1.67
C TYR A 88 22.36 -2.77 -1.43
N TRP A 89 23.21 -1.79 -1.13
CA TRP A 89 22.83 -0.42 -0.82
C TRP A 89 24.00 0.54 -1.06
N GLY A 90 23.70 1.76 -1.45
CA GLY A 90 24.65 2.72 -1.98
C GLY A 90 24.41 4.17 -1.60
N TRP A 91 23.34 4.46 -0.84
CA TRP A 91 22.96 5.80 -0.36
C TRP A 91 22.77 6.87 -1.46
N ASP A 92 22.61 6.46 -2.71
CA ASP A 92 22.33 7.42 -3.77
C ASP A 92 20.85 7.88 -3.71
N PRO A 93 20.49 9.04 -4.29
CA PRO A 93 19.16 9.63 -4.13
C PRO A 93 18.01 8.70 -4.57
N LYS A 94 18.25 7.84 -5.57
CA LYS A 94 17.24 6.87 -6.05
C LYS A 94 17.03 5.70 -5.09
N GLU A 95 17.97 5.41 -4.18
CA GLU A 95 17.86 4.34 -3.20
C GLU A 95 17.33 4.86 -1.86
N THR A 96 17.55 6.15 -1.54
CA THR A 96 17.21 6.74 -0.22
C THR A 96 15.91 7.52 -0.18
N TRP A 97 15.43 8.02 -1.32
CA TRP A 97 14.24 8.89 -1.41
C TRP A 97 13.08 8.29 -2.21
N SER A 98 13.24 7.08 -2.77
CA SER A 98 12.18 6.40 -3.54
C SER A 98 11.24 5.57 -2.67
#